data_AF-A0A329TCN1-F1
#
_entry.id   AF-A0A329TCN1-F1
#
_cell.length_a   1.000
_cell.length_b   1.000
_cell.length_c   1.000
_cell.angle_alpha   90.00
_cell.angle_beta   90.00
_cell.angle_gamma   90.00
#
_symmetry.space_group_name_H-M   'P 1'
#
loop_
_entity.id
_entity.type
_entity.pdbx_description
1 polymer ?
#
loop_
_entity_poly.entity_id
_entity_poly.type
_entity_poly.pdbx_seq_one_letter_code
_entity_poly.pdbx_strand_id
1 'polypeptide(L)'
;MGLQDIIDAAEAVGDHDEARRSTFREEFEAYESGEVDSFPRTWEAIADERDALERLADQLDAEEGNIDELVDRTEFLTVDQAVRHREQTIKKLEAHNEHLHQFHDAMAAALDRIETNLSELGSGDPGSLDEDPQPQFERARDALDDHNEAVEDLGTNLTILNAYLR
;
A
#
# COMPACT_ATOMS: atom_id res chain seq x y z
N MET A 1 16.30 1.29 -7.86
CA MET A 1 15.02 0.65 -7.52
C MET A 1 14.02 1.07 -8.55
N GLY A 2 13.08 0.21 -8.89
CA GLY A 2 12.13 0.49 -9.97
C GLY A 2 10.69 0.24 -9.54
N LEU A 3 9.75 0.74 -10.34
CA LEU A 3 8.30 0.56 -10.21
C LEU A 3 7.87 -0.88 -9.82
N GLN A 4 8.61 -1.90 -10.26
CA GLN A 4 8.35 -3.29 -9.91
C GLN A 4 8.54 -3.57 -8.41
N ASP A 5 9.55 -2.99 -7.77
CA ASP A 5 9.83 -3.19 -6.34
C ASP A 5 8.67 -2.64 -5.48
N ILE A 6 8.06 -1.53 -5.92
CA ILE A 6 6.90 -0.90 -5.28
C ILE A 6 5.65 -1.78 -5.47
N ILE A 7 5.43 -2.28 -6.68
CA ILE A 7 4.30 -3.19 -6.98
C ILE A 7 4.42 -4.46 -6.15
N ASP A 8 5.60 -5.08 -6.12
CA ASP A 8 5.86 -6.28 -5.33
C ASP A 8 5.62 -6.03 -3.83
N ALA A 9 5.99 -4.85 -3.31
CA ALA A 9 5.73 -4.47 -1.92
C ALA A 9 4.23 -4.27 -1.64
N ALA A 10 3.49 -3.64 -2.55
CA ALA A 10 2.04 -3.46 -2.42
C ALA A 10 1.28 -4.80 -2.51
N GLU A 11 1.70 -5.71 -3.40
CA GLU A 11 1.16 -7.07 -3.50
C GLU A 11 1.41 -7.84 -2.21
N ALA A 12 2.60 -7.74 -1.62
CA ALA A 12 2.91 -8.39 -0.34
C ALA A 12 1.98 -7.92 0.79
N VAL A 13 1.63 -6.63 0.86
CA VAL A 13 0.63 -6.12 1.83
C VAL A 13 -0.72 -6.82 1.63
N GLY A 14 -1.16 -7.00 0.38
CA GLY A 14 -2.39 -7.71 0.05
C GLY A 14 -2.37 -9.18 0.47
N ASP A 15 -1.27 -9.88 0.22
CA ASP A 15 -1.08 -11.28 0.63
C ASP A 15 -1.12 -11.43 2.16
N HIS A 16 -0.49 -10.49 2.88
CA HIS A 16 -0.51 -10.46 4.34
C HIS A 16 -1.90 -10.13 4.91
N ASP A 17 -2.68 -9.22 4.30
CA ASP A 17 -4.10 -8.99 4.67
C ASP A 17 -4.93 -10.28 4.56
N GLU A 18 -4.78 -11.01 3.45
CA GLU A 18 -5.50 -12.27 3.24
C GLU A 18 -5.09 -13.32 4.29
N ALA A 19 -3.79 -13.46 4.55
CA ALA A 19 -3.26 -14.37 5.56
C ALA A 19 -3.78 -14.01 6.97
N ARG A 20 -3.78 -12.73 7.35
CA ARG A 20 -4.33 -12.25 8.62
C ARG A 20 -5.80 -12.58 8.74
N ARG A 21 -6.60 -12.34 7.70
CA ARG A 21 -8.05 -12.62 7.70
C ARG A 21 -8.36 -14.11 7.81
N SER A 22 -7.59 -14.96 7.12
CA SER A 22 -7.73 -16.41 7.25
C SER A 22 -7.38 -16.87 8.66
N THR A 23 -6.24 -16.39 9.18
CA THR A 23 -5.73 -16.75 10.52
C THR A 23 -6.70 -16.33 11.62
N PHE A 24 -7.23 -15.10 11.55
CA PHE A 24 -8.22 -14.60 12.49
C PHE A 24 -9.49 -15.46 12.49
N ARG A 25 -9.98 -15.86 11.30
CA ARG A 25 -11.17 -16.71 11.20
C ARG A 25 -10.96 -18.06 11.90
N GLU A 26 -9.82 -18.71 11.65
CA GLU A 26 -9.49 -19.99 12.27
C GLU A 26 -9.34 -19.88 13.80
N GLU A 27 -8.64 -18.85 14.30
CA GLU A 27 -8.47 -18.65 15.73
C GLU A 27 -9.77 -18.21 16.42
N PHE A 28 -10.62 -17.43 15.74
CA PHE A 28 -11.91 -17.03 16.26
C PHE A 28 -12.87 -18.21 16.40
N GLU A 29 -12.92 -19.12 15.43
CA GLU A 29 -13.70 -20.36 15.56
C GLU A 29 -13.23 -21.22 16.74
N ALA A 30 -11.91 -21.32 16.96
CA ALA A 30 -11.33 -22.01 18.10
C ALA A 30 -11.60 -21.28 19.44
N TYR A 31 -11.66 -19.95 19.43
CA TYR A 31 -11.99 -19.14 20.59
C TYR A 31 -13.46 -19.31 20.99
N GLU A 32 -14.37 -19.26 20.02
CA GLU A 32 -15.81 -19.48 20.26
C GLU A 32 -16.12 -20.89 20.75
N SER A 33 -15.35 -21.90 20.32
CA SER A 33 -15.49 -23.27 20.81
C SER A 33 -14.85 -23.50 22.19
N GLY A 34 -14.11 -22.52 22.71
CA GLY A 34 -13.36 -22.61 23.96
C GLY A 34 -12.10 -23.49 23.88
N GLU A 35 -11.61 -23.76 22.67
CA GLU A 35 -10.35 -24.48 22.43
C GLU A 35 -9.12 -23.58 22.67
N VAL A 36 -9.26 -22.26 22.48
CA VAL A 36 -8.24 -21.25 22.79
C VAL A 36 -8.84 -20.07 23.55
N ASP A 37 -8.01 -19.41 24.36
CA ASP A 37 -8.41 -18.23 25.14
C ASP A 37 -7.79 -16.92 24.60
N SER A 38 -7.08 -16.97 23.46
CA SER A 38 -6.33 -15.84 22.90
C SER A 38 -6.03 -16.01 21.41
N PHE A 39 -5.48 -14.97 20.76
CA PHE A 39 -5.26 -14.88 19.31
C PHE A 39 -3.77 -14.71 18.91
N PRO A 40 -2.84 -15.58 19.36
CA PRO A 40 -1.40 -15.38 19.15
C PRO A 40 -0.99 -15.39 17.67
N ARG A 41 -1.61 -16.23 16.82
CA ARG A 41 -1.26 -16.26 15.39
C ARG A 41 -1.80 -15.05 14.65
N THR A 42 -2.97 -14.54 15.06
CA THR A 42 -3.50 -13.28 14.51
C THR A 42 -2.56 -12.12 14.83
N TRP A 43 -2.01 -12.04 16.05
CA TRP A 43 -1.01 -11.03 16.41
C TRP A 43 0.27 -11.14 15.58
N GLU A 44 0.74 -12.36 15.30
CA GLU A 44 1.90 -12.60 14.42
C GLU A 44 1.60 -12.14 12.98
N ALA A 45 0.43 -12.49 12.44
CA ALA A 45 0.03 -12.07 11.09
C ALA A 45 -0.13 -10.54 10.96
N ILE A 46 -0.60 -9.86 12.01
CA ILE A 46 -0.66 -8.39 12.09
C ILE A 46 0.75 -7.80 12.03
N ALA A 47 1.71 -8.38 12.76
CA ALA A 47 3.10 -7.91 12.74
C ALA A 47 3.73 -8.09 11.36
N ASP A 48 3.49 -9.23 10.69
CA ASP A 48 3.96 -9.47 9.32
C ASP A 48 3.37 -8.46 8.32
N GLU A 49 2.08 -8.11 8.46
CA GLU A 49 1.42 -7.11 7.62
C GLU A 49 1.97 -5.70 7.86
N ARG A 50 2.27 -5.34 9.11
CA ARG A 50 2.96 -4.07 9.43
C ARG A 50 4.36 -4.01 8.81
N ASP A 51 5.13 -5.07 8.94
CA ASP A 51 6.45 -5.17 8.31
C ASP A 51 6.37 -4.99 6.78
N ALA A 52 5.31 -5.49 6.14
CA ALA A 52 5.08 -5.29 4.72
C ALA A 52 4.70 -3.82 4.39
N LEU A 53 3.87 -3.18 5.20
CA LEU A 53 3.55 -1.75 5.05
C LEU A 53 4.77 -0.85 5.23
N GLU A 54 5.63 -1.12 6.22
CA GLU A 54 6.88 -0.38 6.40
C GLU A 54 7.80 -0.50 5.19
N ARG A 55 7.91 -1.71 4.61
CA ARG A 55 8.67 -1.90 3.36
C ARG A 55 8.07 -1.13 2.20
N LEU A 56 6.74 -1.09 2.08
CA LEU A 56 6.07 -0.29 1.07
C LEU A 56 6.39 1.20 1.26
N ALA A 57 6.31 1.72 2.49
CA ALA A 57 6.65 3.11 2.80
C ALA A 57 8.10 3.45 2.39
N ASP A 58 9.06 2.59 2.74
CA ASP A 58 10.47 2.75 2.32
C ASP A 58 10.62 2.81 0.79
N GLN A 59 9.82 2.02 0.04
CA GLN A 59 9.85 2.06 -1.42
C GLN A 59 9.21 3.34 -1.99
N LEU A 60 8.14 3.84 -1.38
CA LEU A 60 7.48 5.08 -1.81
C LEU A 60 8.38 6.30 -1.60
N ASP A 61 9.06 6.38 -0.44
CA ASP A 61 10.05 7.42 -0.16
C ASP A 61 11.22 7.38 -1.16
N ALA A 62 11.69 6.18 -1.50
CA ALA A 62 12.73 5.99 -2.50
C ALA A 62 12.26 6.42 -3.91
N GLU A 63 11.00 6.18 -4.25
CA GLU A 63 10.42 6.56 -5.53
C GLU A 63 10.22 8.08 -5.64
N GLU A 64 9.83 8.76 -4.56
CA GLU A 64 9.76 10.22 -4.54
C GLU A 64 11.14 10.81 -4.89
N GLY A 65 12.21 10.28 -4.29
CA GLY A 65 13.58 10.64 -4.64
C GLY A 65 13.95 10.35 -6.10
N ASN A 66 13.49 9.23 -6.66
CA ASN A 66 13.73 8.90 -8.08
C ASN A 66 12.99 9.87 -9.02
N ILE A 67 11.78 10.30 -8.66
CA ILE A 67 10.98 11.27 -9.42
C ILE A 67 11.70 12.62 -9.45
N ASP A 68 12.18 13.09 -8.29
CA ASP A 68 12.96 14.32 -8.19
C ASP A 68 14.23 14.26 -9.05
N GLU A 69 14.98 13.15 -9.00
CA GLU A 69 16.14 12.95 -9.86
C GLU A 69 15.76 12.95 -11.36
N LEU A 70 14.61 12.38 -11.72
CA LEU A 70 14.12 12.38 -13.09
C LEU A 70 13.78 13.79 -13.56
N VAL A 71 13.13 14.59 -12.72
CA VAL A 71 12.82 16.01 -13.00
C VAL A 71 14.11 16.76 -13.30
N ASP A 72 15.11 16.67 -12.42
CA ASP A 72 16.41 17.32 -12.58
C ASP A 72 17.13 16.88 -13.87
N ARG A 73 17.11 15.57 -14.15
CA ARG A 73 17.78 15.00 -15.34
C ARG A 73 17.03 15.25 -16.64
N THR A 74 15.81 15.76 -16.61
CA THR A 74 15.00 16.01 -17.81
C THR A 74 14.69 17.50 -18.00
N GLU A 75 15.16 18.37 -17.11
CA GLU A 75 14.96 19.82 -17.15
C GLU A 75 15.44 20.44 -18.48
N PHE A 76 16.57 19.94 -19.01
CA PHE A 76 17.21 20.47 -20.22
C PHE A 76 16.53 20.09 -21.53
N LEU A 77 15.51 19.24 -21.51
CA LEU A 77 14.78 18.85 -22.72
C LEU A 77 14.03 20.07 -23.28
N THR A 78 14.34 20.45 -24.52
CA THR A 78 13.76 21.65 -25.18
C THR A 78 12.84 21.31 -26.35
N VAL A 79 12.79 20.04 -26.78
CA VAL A 79 11.91 19.60 -27.86
C VAL A 79 10.49 19.48 -27.32
N ASP A 80 9.53 20.21 -27.89
CA ASP A 80 8.12 20.25 -27.43
C ASP A 80 7.51 18.87 -27.15
N GLN A 81 7.81 17.89 -28.01
CA GLN A 81 7.31 16.52 -27.82
C GLN A 81 7.98 15.83 -26.61
N ALA A 82 9.27 16.05 -26.40
CA ALA A 82 10.00 15.53 -25.25
C ALA A 82 9.55 16.21 -23.94
N VAL A 83 9.29 17.52 -23.95
CA VAL A 83 8.75 18.27 -22.80
C VAL A 83 7.37 17.74 -22.41
N ARG A 84 6.47 17.57 -23.39
CA ARG A 84 5.13 17.02 -23.10
C ARG A 84 5.18 15.61 -22.54
N HIS A 85 6.01 14.74 -23.10
CA HIS A 85 6.16 13.38 -22.57
C HIS A 85 6.80 13.37 -21.18
N ARG A 86 7.79 14.23 -20.92
CA ARG A 86 8.37 14.42 -19.59
C ARG A 86 7.29 14.80 -18.58
N GLU A 87 6.55 15.88 -18.85
CA GLU A 87 5.51 16.38 -17.93
C GLU A 87 4.41 15.34 -17.70
N GLN A 88 3.98 14.63 -18.74
CA GLN A 88 3.01 13.54 -18.60
C GLN A 88 3.57 12.37 -17.78
N THR A 89 4.85 12.05 -17.94
CA THR A 89 5.49 10.95 -17.20
C THR A 89 5.62 11.30 -15.72
N ILE A 90 6.15 12.49 -15.41
CA ILE A 90 6.29 12.98 -14.04
C ILE A 90 4.92 13.01 -13.36
N LYS A 91 3.91 13.61 -13.99
CA LYS A 91 2.56 13.68 -13.42
C LYS A 91 1.96 12.30 -13.14
N LYS A 92 2.22 11.31 -14.00
CA LYS A 92 1.73 9.94 -13.78
C LYS A 92 2.50 9.24 -12.65
N LEU A 93 3.80 9.45 -12.53
CA LEU A 93 4.61 8.92 -11.43
C LEU A 93 4.22 9.54 -10.09
N GLU A 94 4.00 10.85 -10.05
CA GLU A 94 3.50 11.56 -8.87
C GLU A 94 2.11 11.04 -8.46
N ALA A 95 1.19 10.88 -9.42
CA ALA A 95 -0.14 10.32 -9.14
C ALA A 95 -0.06 8.88 -8.63
N HIS A 96 0.73 8.02 -9.28
CA HIS A 96 0.98 6.66 -8.84
C HIS A 96 1.48 6.61 -7.39
N ASN A 97 2.48 7.43 -7.05
CA ASN A 97 3.06 7.46 -5.71
C ASN A 97 2.04 7.96 -4.67
N GLU A 98 1.31 9.03 -4.98
CA GLU A 98 0.24 9.57 -4.12
C GLU A 98 -0.85 8.53 -3.83
N HIS A 99 -1.32 7.80 -4.85
CA HIS A 99 -2.33 6.76 -4.64
C HIS A 99 -1.83 5.61 -3.76
N LEU A 100 -0.56 5.23 -3.86
CA LEU A 100 0.01 4.22 -2.98
C LEU A 100 0.26 4.72 -1.55
N HIS A 101 0.56 6.00 -1.35
CA HIS A 101 0.54 6.59 -0.01
C HIS A 101 -0.85 6.55 0.61
N GLN A 102 -1.89 6.88 -0.17
CA GLN A 102 -3.28 6.77 0.31
C GLN A 102 -3.67 5.33 0.67
N PHE A 103 -3.24 4.36 -0.14
CA PHE A 103 -3.40 2.94 0.17
C PHE A 103 -2.69 2.57 1.48
N HIS A 104 -1.42 2.95 1.63
CA HIS A 104 -0.63 2.70 2.84
C HIS A 104 -1.32 3.26 4.08
N ASP A 105 -1.71 4.53 4.05
CA ASP A 105 -2.32 5.21 5.19
C ASP A 105 -3.66 4.59 5.59
N ALA A 106 -4.46 4.19 4.60
CA ALA A 106 -5.73 3.50 4.83
C ALA A 106 -5.50 2.12 5.46
N MET A 107 -4.52 1.35 4.98
CA MET A 107 -4.18 0.02 5.53
C MET A 107 -3.62 0.12 6.94
N ALA A 108 -2.73 1.08 7.20
CA ALA A 108 -2.20 1.34 8.55
C ALA A 108 -3.32 1.69 9.54
N ALA A 109 -4.25 2.58 9.14
CA ALA A 109 -5.40 2.92 9.96
C ALA A 109 -6.36 1.74 10.17
N ALA A 110 -6.49 0.83 9.20
CA ALA A 110 -7.27 -0.39 9.34
C ALA A 110 -6.64 -1.34 10.37
N LEU A 111 -5.31 -1.51 10.33
CA LEU A 111 -4.57 -2.34 11.27
C LEU A 111 -4.64 -1.81 12.70
N ASP A 112 -4.47 -0.50 12.90
CA ASP A 112 -4.60 0.13 14.23
C ASP A 112 -5.96 -0.19 14.88
N ARG A 113 -7.04 -0.18 14.07
CA ARG A 113 -8.39 -0.55 14.52
C ARG A 113 -8.50 -2.02 14.86
N ILE A 114 -7.93 -2.89 14.03
CA ILE A 114 -7.95 -4.34 14.26
C ILE A 114 -7.21 -4.69 15.54
N GLU A 115 -6.03 -4.11 15.78
CA GLU A 115 -5.25 -4.32 17.01
C GLU A 115 -6.00 -3.84 18.25
N THR A 116 -6.67 -2.69 18.15
CA THR A 116 -7.52 -2.17 19.22
C THR A 116 -8.66 -3.14 19.53
N ASN A 117 -9.41 -3.55 18.50
CA ASN A 117 -10.51 -4.52 18.65
C ASN A 117 -10.03 -5.87 19.22
N LEU A 118 -8.86 -6.36 18.80
CA LEU A 118 -8.29 -7.62 19.27
C LEU A 118 -7.86 -7.53 20.75
N SER A 119 -7.30 -6.38 21.15
CA SER A 119 -6.93 -6.10 22.54
C SER A 119 -8.16 -6.04 23.46
N GLU A 120 -9.23 -5.41 22.99
CA GLU A 120 -10.49 -5.29 23.72
C GLU A 120 -11.18 -6.65 23.89
N LEU A 121 -11.22 -7.47 22.82
CA LEU A 121 -11.69 -8.86 22.88
C LEU A 121 -10.94 -9.67 23.95
N GLY A 122 -9.62 -9.55 24.01
CA GLY A 122 -8.78 -10.23 25.01
C GLY A 122 -8.98 -9.73 26.45
N SER A 123 -9.48 -8.51 26.62
CA SER A 123 -9.73 -7.91 27.95
C SER A 123 -11.09 -8.30 28.56
N GLY A 124 -11.98 -8.91 27.77
CA GLY A 124 -13.28 -9.40 28.23
C GLY A 124 -14.33 -8.31 28.44
N ASP A 125 -14.13 -7.09 27.92
CA ASP A 125 -15.12 -6.01 27.93
C ASP A 125 -15.72 -5.82 26.52
N PRO A 126 -16.77 -6.58 26.14
CA PRO A 126 -17.38 -6.52 24.82
C PRO A 126 -18.15 -5.21 24.53
N GLY A 127 -18.17 -4.26 25.48
CA GLY A 127 -18.89 -2.99 25.34
C GLY A 127 -18.16 -1.92 24.52
N SER A 128 -16.90 -2.15 24.11
CA SER A 128 -16.03 -1.14 23.49
C SER A 128 -15.70 -1.35 22.01
N LEU A 129 -16.10 -2.49 21.41
CA LEU A 129 -15.86 -2.82 19.99
C LEU A 129 -16.66 -1.87 19.06
N ASP A 130 -16.19 -0.63 18.90
CA ASP A 130 -16.94 0.45 18.26
C ASP A 130 -16.25 0.96 16.97
N GLU A 131 -15.07 0.45 16.64
CA GLU A 131 -14.31 0.90 15.46
C GLU A 131 -14.29 -0.15 14.35
N ASP A 132 -15.29 -0.08 13.47
CA ASP A 132 -15.33 -0.85 12.23
C ASP A 132 -14.13 -0.49 11.31
N PRO A 133 -13.25 -1.45 10.96
CA PRO A 133 -12.14 -1.22 10.03
C PRO A 133 -12.58 -1.18 8.56
N GLN A 134 -13.78 -1.65 8.21
CA GLN A 134 -14.28 -1.76 6.83
C GLN A 134 -14.19 -0.45 6.02
N PRO A 135 -14.51 0.74 6.57
CA PRO A 135 -14.36 1.98 5.83
C PRO A 135 -12.92 2.31 5.42
N GLN A 136 -11.91 1.83 6.17
CA GLN A 136 -10.51 2.01 5.76
C GLN A 136 -10.12 1.04 4.65
N PHE A 137 -10.58 -0.21 4.70
CA PHE A 137 -10.36 -1.17 3.61
C PHE A 137 -11.01 -0.73 2.29
N GLU A 138 -12.16 -0.07 2.35
CA GLU A 138 -12.78 0.52 1.16
C GLU A 138 -11.91 1.61 0.55
N ARG A 139 -11.39 2.53 1.37
CA ARG A 139 -10.44 3.57 0.91
C ARG A 139 -9.16 2.97 0.33
N ALA A 140 -8.62 1.93 0.96
CA ALA A 140 -7.43 1.25 0.46
C ALA A 140 -7.68 0.63 -0.93
N ARG A 141 -8.84 0.01 -1.15
CA ARG A 141 -9.22 -0.54 -2.46
C ARG A 141 -9.41 0.54 -3.51
N ASP A 142 -10.13 1.61 -3.17
CA ASP A 142 -10.33 2.74 -4.08
C ASP A 142 -8.98 3.35 -4.50
N ALA A 143 -8.05 3.49 -3.56
CA ALA A 143 -6.70 3.98 -3.84
C ALA A 143 -5.88 3.04 -4.75
N LEU A 144 -6.01 1.72 -4.58
CA LEU A 144 -5.37 0.76 -5.49
C LEU A 144 -5.97 0.78 -6.91
N ASP A 145 -7.29 0.98 -7.02
CA ASP A 145 -7.96 1.11 -8.32
C ASP A 145 -7.49 2.39 -9.04
N ASP A 146 -7.43 3.51 -8.33
CA ASP A 146 -6.90 4.78 -8.87
C ASP A 146 -5.40 4.66 -9.26
N HIS A 147 -4.61 3.96 -8.44
CA HIS A 147 -3.22 3.63 -8.76
C HIS A 147 -3.11 2.86 -10.08
N ASN A 148 -3.95 1.83 -10.28
CA ASN A 148 -3.92 0.99 -11.48
C ASN A 148 -4.26 1.79 -12.74
N GLU A 149 -5.16 2.77 -12.64
CA GLU A 149 -5.45 3.72 -13.72
C GLU A 149 -4.24 4.66 -13.98
N ALA A 150 -3.59 5.16 -12.93
CA ALA A 150 -2.46 6.08 -13.05
C ALA A 150 -1.22 5.45 -13.73
N VAL A 151 -0.95 4.15 -13.48
CA VAL A 151 0.16 3.41 -14.09
C VAL A 151 -0.16 2.90 -15.51
N GLU A 152 -1.41 2.95 -15.95
CA GLU A 152 -1.78 2.62 -17.32
C GLU A 152 -1.00 3.51 -18.29
N ASP A 153 -0.42 2.91 -19.34
CA ASP A 153 0.44 3.57 -20.33
C ASP A 153 1.72 4.24 -19.81
N LEU A 154 2.05 4.15 -18.52
CA LEU A 154 3.27 4.74 -17.95
C LEU A 154 4.53 4.15 -18.59
N GLY A 155 4.55 2.84 -18.83
CA GLY A 155 5.66 2.15 -19.51
C GLY A 155 5.92 2.67 -20.93
N THR A 156 4.86 3.02 -21.67
CA THR A 156 4.96 3.62 -23.01
C THR A 156 5.60 5.01 -22.92
N ASN A 157 5.17 5.82 -21.96
CA ASN A 157 5.70 7.17 -21.74
C ASN A 157 7.18 7.15 -21.32
N LEU A 158 7.55 6.26 -20.40
CA LEU A 158 8.95 6.05 -19.99
C LEU A 158 9.84 5.59 -21.15
N THR A 159 9.31 4.72 -22.03
CA THR A 159 10.04 4.27 -23.23
C THR A 159 10.33 5.43 -24.18
N ILE A 160 9.35 6.31 -24.40
CA ILE A 160 9.51 7.49 -25.26
C ILE A 160 10.51 8.48 -24.62
N LEU A 161 10.38 8.76 -23.33
CA LEU A 161 11.28 9.66 -22.62
C LEU A 161 12.73 9.15 -22.64
N ASN A 162 12.95 7.85 -22.43
CA ASN A 162 14.25 7.22 -22.54
C ASN A 162 14.88 7.33 -23.94
N ALA A 163 14.08 7.42 -25.01
CA ALA A 163 14.60 7.63 -26.35
C ALA A 163 15.21 9.03 -26.55
N TYR A 164 14.80 10.03 -25.76
CA TYR A 164 15.33 11.39 -25.80
C TYR A 164 16.53 11.61 -24.86
N LEU A 165 16.75 10.70 -23.91
CA LEU A 165 17.86 10.78 -22.94
C LEU A 165 19.11 10.00 -23.38
N ARG A 166 19.07 9.33 -24.54
CA ARG A 166 20.21 8.66 -25.19
C ARG A 166 20.88 9.57 -26.20
#